data_AF-A0A830GF10-F1
#
_entry.id   AF-A0A830GF10-F1
#
_cell.length_a   1.000
_cell.length_b   1.000
_cell.length_c   1.000
_cell.angle_alpha   90.00
_cell.angle_beta   90.00
_cell.angle_gamma   90.00
#
_symmetry.space_group_name_H-M   'P 1'
#
loop_
_entity.id
_entity.type
_entity.pdbx_description
1 polymer ?
#
loop_
_entity_poly.entity_id
_entity_poly.type
_entity_poly.pdbx_seq_one_letter_code
_entity_poly.pdbx_strand_id
1 'polypeptide(L)'
;MSEAASSDVGDAGTTDAREATRRALEARAEAVRSEQLERAYSRLEARDALTPERARVLDDLADRLVEGLLEAPERAVEEADDADIERMRAFLEAEE
;
A
#
# COMPACT_ATOMS: atom_id res chain seq x y z
N MET A 1 35.68 -25.16 -19.20
CA MET A 1 35.91 -23.70 -19.26
C MET A 1 34.98 -23.19 -20.35
N SER A 2 33.87 -22.50 -20.16
CA SER A 2 33.14 -22.02 -18.99
C SER A 2 31.72 -21.78 -19.51
N GLU A 3 30.73 -22.45 -18.95
CA GLU A 3 29.31 -22.20 -19.23
C GLU A 3 28.64 -21.91 -17.89
N ALA A 4 28.78 -20.67 -17.44
CA ALA A 4 28.17 -20.14 -16.23
C ALA A 4 28.09 -18.62 -16.37
N ALA A 5 27.14 -18.15 -17.17
CA ALA A 5 26.74 -16.75 -17.24
C ALA A 5 25.31 -16.65 -17.79
N SER A 6 24.34 -17.27 -17.11
CA SER A 6 22.93 -17.11 -17.48
C SER A 6 22.00 -17.35 -16.30
N SER A 7 22.21 -16.68 -15.18
CA SER A 7 21.21 -16.65 -14.09
C SER A 7 21.02 -15.30 -13.41
N ASP A 8 21.72 -14.24 -13.84
CA ASP A 8 21.77 -12.98 -13.07
C ASP A 8 20.83 -11.87 -13.62
N VAL A 9 20.24 -12.09 -14.79
CA VAL A 9 19.39 -11.08 -15.47
C VAL A 9 17.90 -11.21 -15.10
N GLY A 10 17.49 -12.34 -14.52
CA GLY A 10 16.09 -12.56 -14.09
C GLY A 10 15.74 -11.89 -12.77
N ASP A 11 16.70 -11.79 -11.84
CA ASP A 11 16.47 -11.40 -10.44
C ASP A 11 16.26 -9.88 -10.25
N ALA A 12 16.96 -9.06 -11.04
CA ALA A 12 16.85 -7.60 -10.96
C ALA A 12 15.47 -7.09 -11.44
N GLY A 13 14.94 -7.63 -12.54
CA GLY A 13 13.64 -7.21 -13.07
C GLY A 13 12.47 -7.57 -12.15
N THR A 14 12.57 -8.70 -11.44
CA THR A 14 11.55 -9.15 -10.48
C THR A 14 11.60 -8.38 -9.16
N THR A 15 12.80 -7.98 -8.72
CA THR A 15 12.97 -7.14 -7.53
C THR A 15 12.40 -5.74 -7.75
N ASP A 16 12.69 -5.13 -8.89
CA ASP A 16 12.11 -3.83 -9.28
C ASP A 16 10.58 -3.92 -9.36
N ALA A 17 10.06 -5.05 -9.84
CA ALA A 17 8.62 -5.23 -9.97
C ALA A 17 7.90 -5.33 -8.62
N ARG A 18 8.46 -6.09 -7.66
CA ARG A 18 7.93 -6.21 -6.30
C ARG A 18 7.94 -4.87 -5.56
N GLU A 19 9.04 -4.12 -5.68
CA GLU A 19 9.15 -2.79 -5.09
C GLU A 19 8.13 -1.80 -5.68
N ALA A 20 7.92 -1.83 -7.00
CA ALA A 20 6.88 -1.01 -7.63
C ALA A 20 5.48 -1.37 -7.14
N THR A 21 5.17 -2.66 -6.97
CA THR A 21 3.87 -3.11 -6.43
C THR A 21 3.69 -2.71 -4.97
N ARG A 22 4.74 -2.79 -4.13
CA ARG A 22 4.71 -2.31 -2.75
C ARG A 22 4.39 -0.81 -2.68
N ARG A 23 5.08 0.01 -3.49
CA ARG A 23 4.81 1.45 -3.54
C ARG A 23 3.39 1.77 -4.03
N ALA A 24 2.86 1.00 -4.97
CA ALA A 24 1.49 1.17 -5.43
C ALA A 24 0.48 0.85 -4.31
N LEU A 25 0.71 -0.20 -3.52
CA LEU A 25 -0.09 -0.52 -2.34
C LEU A 25 -0.05 0.61 -1.30
N GLU A 26 1.14 1.10 -0.96
CA GLU A 26 1.32 2.21 -0.02
C GLU A 26 0.61 3.49 -0.51
N ALA A 27 0.78 3.86 -1.77
CA ALA A 27 0.14 5.03 -2.36
C ALA A 27 -1.39 4.93 -2.32
N ARG A 28 -1.94 3.75 -2.63
CA ARG A 28 -3.38 3.50 -2.58
C ARG A 28 -3.90 3.56 -1.14
N ALA A 29 -3.17 2.97 -0.20
CA ALA A 29 -3.54 3.01 1.21
C ALA A 29 -3.56 4.45 1.74
N GLU A 30 -2.58 5.28 1.38
CA GLU A 30 -2.54 6.70 1.77
C GLU A 30 -3.71 7.48 1.15
N ALA A 31 -4.05 7.23 -0.12
CA ALA A 31 -5.20 7.87 -0.76
C ALA A 31 -6.51 7.55 -0.02
N VAL A 32 -6.74 6.28 0.30
CA VAL A 32 -7.93 5.84 1.05
C VAL A 32 -7.91 6.43 2.47
N ARG A 33 -6.77 6.38 3.16
CA ARG A 33 -6.59 6.96 4.51
C ARG A 33 -7.00 8.43 4.52
N SER A 34 -6.42 9.22 3.61
CA SER A 34 -6.69 10.64 3.46
C SER A 34 -8.17 10.93 3.18
N GLU A 35 -8.78 10.22 2.21
CA GLU A 35 -10.20 10.40 1.87
C GLU A 35 -11.13 10.08 3.06
N GLN A 36 -10.86 9.01 3.80
CA GLN A 36 -11.70 8.64 4.94
C GLN A 36 -11.49 9.58 6.13
N LEU A 37 -10.27 10.06 6.38
CA LEU A 37 -9.99 11.06 7.41
C LEU A 37 -10.70 12.38 7.10
N GLU A 38 -10.63 12.87 5.87
CA GLU A 38 -11.35 14.08 5.44
C GLU A 38 -12.85 13.96 5.70
N ARG A 39 -13.44 12.80 5.34
CA ARG A 39 -14.86 12.51 5.61
C ARG A 39 -15.16 12.45 7.10
N ALA A 40 -14.28 11.86 7.90
CA ALA A 40 -14.46 11.77 9.35
C ALA A 40 -14.40 13.16 10.01
N TYR A 41 -13.44 13.99 9.60
CA TYR A 41 -13.31 15.38 10.06
C TYR A 41 -14.52 16.20 9.68
N SER A 42 -14.94 16.17 8.42
CA SER A 42 -16.15 16.88 7.97
C SER A 42 -17.39 16.50 8.81
N ARG A 43 -17.57 15.22 9.14
CA ARG A 43 -18.70 14.76 9.98
C ARG A 43 -18.61 15.22 11.43
N LEU A 44 -17.40 15.35 12.00
CA LEU A 44 -17.21 15.85 13.35
C LEU A 44 -17.35 17.37 13.42
N GLU A 45 -16.82 18.09 12.43
CA GLU A 45 -16.98 19.55 12.30
C GLU A 45 -18.45 19.94 12.19
N ALA A 46 -19.23 19.23 11.35
CA ALA A 46 -20.67 19.47 11.20
C ALA A 46 -21.49 19.27 12.49
N ARG A 47 -20.88 18.71 13.54
CA ARG A 47 -21.49 18.47 14.86
C ARG A 47 -20.83 19.30 15.97
N ASP A 48 -19.96 20.27 15.62
CA ASP A 48 -19.12 21.03 16.56
C ASP A 48 -18.33 20.11 17.51
N ALA A 49 -17.95 18.93 17.01
CA ALA A 49 -17.38 17.85 17.79
C ALA A 49 -15.90 17.60 17.47
N LEU A 50 -15.33 18.29 16.48
CA LEU A 50 -13.91 18.18 16.14
C LEU A 50 -13.08 19.00 17.14
N THR A 51 -12.41 18.31 18.07
CA THR A 51 -11.40 18.90 18.94
C THR A 51 -10.02 18.43 18.53
N PRO A 52 -8.93 19.14 18.88
CA PRO A 52 -7.57 18.69 18.60
C PRO A 52 -7.26 17.28 19.13
N GLU A 53 -7.80 16.91 20.29
CA GLU A 53 -7.64 15.58 20.88
C GLU A 53 -8.35 14.51 20.04
N ARG A 54 -9.55 14.79 19.56
CA ARG A 54 -10.31 13.87 18.71
C ARG A 54 -9.70 13.72 17.33
N ALA A 55 -9.13 14.80 16.78
CA ALA A 55 -8.38 14.76 15.53
C ALA A 55 -7.19 13.79 15.66
N ARG A 56 -6.35 13.96 16.69
CA ARG A 56 -5.22 13.04 16.95
C ARG A 56 -5.65 11.59 17.12
N VAL A 57 -6.75 11.34 17.83
CA VAL A 57 -7.28 9.96 18.00
C VAL A 57 -7.73 9.36 16.66
N LEU A 58 -8.28 10.16 15.76
CA LEU A 58 -8.66 9.71 14.42
C LEU A 58 -7.44 9.45 13.54
N ASP A 59 -6.45 10.34 13.57
CA ASP A 59 -5.17 10.13 12.86
C ASP A 59 -4.51 8.81 13.33
N ASP A 60 -4.34 8.64 14.65
CA ASP A 60 -3.74 7.43 15.24
C ASP A 60 -4.52 6.16 14.87
N LEU A 61 -5.86 6.25 14.80
CA LEU A 61 -6.70 5.13 14.41
C LEU A 61 -6.52 4.79 12.93
N ALA A 62 -6.51 5.81 12.07
CA ALA A 62 -6.32 5.64 10.64
C ALA A 62 -4.97 5.03 10.33
N ASP A 63 -3.90 5.47 11.01
CA ASP A 63 -2.55 4.90 10.88
C ASP A 63 -2.54 3.42 11.24
N ARG A 64 -3.07 3.05 12.41
CA ARG A 64 -3.12 1.64 12.86
C ARG A 64 -3.94 0.74 11.93
N LEU A 65 -5.02 1.27 11.37
CA LEU A 65 -5.83 0.53 10.41
C LEU A 65 -5.07 0.28 9.12
N VAL A 66 -4.37 1.30 8.60
CA VAL A 66 -3.56 1.17 7.39
C VAL A 66 -2.42 0.19 7.62
N GLU A 67 -1.64 0.35 8.70
CA GLU A 67 -0.56 -0.57 9.06
C GLU A 67 -1.05 -2.01 9.18
N GLY A 68 -2.14 -2.24 9.94
CA GLY A 68 -2.68 -3.59 10.14
C GLY A 68 -3.30 -4.20 8.88
N LEU A 69 -3.82 -3.39 7.95
CA LEU A 69 -4.39 -3.88 6.70
C LEU A 69 -3.32 -4.13 5.63
N LEU A 70 -2.21 -3.38 5.65
CA LEU A 70 -1.11 -3.54 4.69
C LEU A 70 -0.22 -4.74 4.98
N GLU A 71 -0.12 -5.19 6.23
CA GLU A 71 0.76 -6.30 6.61
C GLU A 71 0.54 -7.57 5.77
N ALA A 72 -0.73 -7.94 5.51
CA ALA A 72 -1.05 -9.13 4.74
C ALA A 72 -0.74 -8.98 3.23
N PRO A 73 -1.17 -7.89 2.54
CA PRO A 73 -0.74 -7.58 1.19
C PRO A 73 0.78 -7.49 1.00
N GLU A 74 1.50 -6.87 1.92
CA GLU A 74 2.97 -6.76 1.84
C GLU A 74 3.63 -8.13 1.89
N ARG A 75 3.21 -8.98 2.84
CA ARG A 75 3.69 -10.37 2.93
C ARG A 75 3.34 -11.16 1.66
N ALA A 76 2.17 -10.94 1.08
CA ALA A 76 1.77 -11.56 -0.19
C ALA A 76 2.68 -11.12 -1.35
N VAL A 77 3.10 -9.86 -1.42
CA VAL A 77 4.07 -9.38 -2.42
C VAL A 77 5.45 -10.04 -2.25
N GLU A 78 5.87 -10.30 -1.02
CA GLU A 78 7.15 -10.98 -0.75
C GLU A 78 7.12 -12.46 -1.17
N GLU A 79 6.00 -13.14 -0.96
CA GLU A 79 5.82 -14.57 -1.24
C GLU A 79 5.38 -14.86 -2.69
N ALA A 80 4.89 -13.86 -3.42
CA ALA A 80 4.33 -14.00 -4.75
C ALA A 80 5.36 -14.29 -5.85
N ASP A 81 4.94 -15.11 -6.82
CA ASP A 81 5.65 -15.27 -8.08
C ASP A 81 5.43 -14.05 -9.01
N ASP A 82 6.20 -13.98 -10.09
CA ASP A 82 6.19 -12.80 -10.96
C ASP A 82 4.85 -12.61 -11.69
N ALA A 83 4.11 -13.70 -11.96
CA ALA A 83 2.81 -13.62 -12.62
C ALA A 83 1.72 -13.14 -11.65
N ASP A 84 1.84 -13.45 -10.36
CA ASP A 84 1.03 -12.89 -9.29
C ASP A 84 1.34 -11.39 -9.11
N ILE A 85 2.62 -10.99 -9.08
CA ILE A 85 3.05 -9.58 -8.94
C ILE A 85 2.50 -8.70 -10.07
N GLU A 86 2.61 -9.15 -11.31
CA GLU A 86 2.09 -8.39 -12.46
C GLU A 86 0.56 -8.28 -12.43
N ARG A 87 -0.16 -9.33 -12.01
CA ARG A 87 -1.62 -9.26 -11.81
C ARG A 87 -2.01 -8.28 -10.72
N MET A 88 -1.31 -8.29 -9.58
CA MET A 88 -1.56 -7.36 -8.48
C MET A 88 -1.31 -5.92 -8.90
N ARG A 89 -0.23 -5.64 -9.62
CA ARG A 89 0.03 -4.30 -10.16
C ARG A 89 -1.09 -3.85 -11.10
N ALA A 90 -1.45 -4.67 -12.08
CA ALA A 90 -2.51 -4.34 -13.03
C ALA A 90 -3.85 -4.05 -12.35
N PHE A 91 -4.15 -4.73 -11.24
CA PHE A 91 -5.34 -4.45 -10.43
C PHE A 91 -5.26 -3.07 -9.76
N LEU A 92 -4.12 -2.71 -9.17
CA LEU A 92 -3.93 -1.44 -8.48
C LEU A 92 -3.97 -0.24 -9.46
N GLU A 93 -3.43 -0.41 -10.66
CA GLU A 93 -3.43 0.63 -11.70
C GLU A 93 -4.81 0.82 -12.36
N ALA A 94 -5.68 -0.20 -12.34
CA ALA A 94 -7.01 -0.13 -12.94
C ALA A 94 -8.05 0.62 -12.07
N GLU A 95 -7.73 0.92 -10.82
CA GLU A 95 -8.61 1.64 -9.88
C GLU A 95 -8.30 3.14 -9.74
N GLU A 96 -7.36 3.68 -10.52
CA GLU A 96 -7.15 5.13 -10.73
C GLU A 96 -8.09 5.74 -11.78
#